data_AF-B0NPH0-F1
#
_entry.id   AF-B0NPH0-F1
#
_cell.length_a   1.000
_cell.length_b   1.000
_cell.length_c   1.000
_cell.angle_alpha   90.00
_cell.angle_beta   90.00
_cell.angle_gamma   90.00
#
_symmetry.space_group_name_H-M   'P 1'
#
loop_
_entity.id
_entity.type
_entity.pdbx_description
1 polymer ?
#
loop_
_entity_poly.entity_id
_entity_poly.type
_entity_poly.pdbx_seq_one_letter_code
_entity_poly.pdbx_strand_id
1 'polypeptide(L)'
;MQNVEQNTPLANNHISVDCVVIGFDGEQLKVLLVKRAGEEEGEVFHDMKLPGSLIYMDEDLDEAAQRVLNELTGLKNVNLMQFKAFGSKNRTTDPRDVHWLERAMQSKVERIVTIAYLSLVKIDRTLNRGLDEYMANWVALPDIKALAFDHNLIIKEAITYIRQYIEFNPSSLFDLLPRKFTASQLRTLYELLYGKQIDVRNFHKKIALMEYVVPLEEKQQGVAHRAARYYRFDKKIYNKVRR
;
A
#
# COMPACT_ATOMS: atom_id res chain seq x y z
N MET A 1 23.82 1.65 -34.86
CA MET A 1 22.99 1.45 -33.66
C MET A 1 23.78 2.01 -32.51
N GLN A 2 23.43 3.21 -32.03
CA GLN A 2 24.10 3.82 -30.88
C GLN A 2 23.65 3.07 -29.62
N ASN A 3 24.58 2.39 -28.96
CA ASN A 3 24.44 1.98 -27.58
C ASN A 3 24.34 3.25 -26.74
N VAL A 4 23.13 3.64 -26.36
CA VAL A 4 22.94 4.58 -25.26
C VAL A 4 23.26 3.80 -24.01
N GLU A 5 24.50 3.93 -23.51
CA GLU A 5 24.80 3.62 -22.12
C GLU A 5 23.84 4.46 -21.28
N GLN A 6 22.80 3.83 -20.72
CA GLN A 6 21.99 4.49 -19.73
C GLN A 6 22.86 4.64 -18.49
N ASN A 7 23.43 5.84 -18.33
CA ASN A 7 24.12 6.23 -17.12
C ASN A 7 23.08 6.26 -16.00
N THR A 8 22.99 5.17 -15.22
CA THR A 8 22.13 5.14 -14.04
C THR A 8 22.59 6.27 -13.11
N PRO A 9 21.69 7.19 -12.69
CA PRO A 9 22.07 8.30 -11.85
C PRO A 9 22.69 7.82 -10.53
N LEU A 10 23.60 8.64 -9.97
CA LEU A 10 24.24 8.32 -8.70
C LEU A 10 23.19 8.30 -7.58
N ALA A 11 23.14 7.22 -6.81
CA ALA A 11 22.26 7.11 -5.65
C ALA A 11 22.82 7.86 -4.43
N ASN A 12 21.92 8.39 -3.60
CA ASN A 12 22.26 8.91 -2.28
C ASN A 12 22.24 7.77 -1.25
N ASN A 13 23.39 7.49 -0.63
CA ASN A 13 23.55 6.35 0.28
C ASN A 13 22.92 6.54 1.68
N HIS A 14 22.28 7.68 1.94
CA HIS A 14 21.70 8.02 3.24
C HIS A 14 20.19 8.18 3.22
N ILE A 15 19.56 8.25 2.04
CA ILE A 15 18.14 8.54 1.92
C ILE A 15 17.50 7.50 1.01
N SER A 16 16.48 6.83 1.54
CA SER A 16 15.61 5.95 0.77
C SER A 16 14.17 6.41 0.83
N VAL A 17 13.37 5.85 -0.07
CA VAL A 17 11.91 5.91 -0.01
C VAL A 17 11.35 4.49 0.08
N ASP A 18 10.28 4.31 0.85
CA ASP A 18 9.55 3.04 0.96
C ASP A 18 8.05 3.29 0.78
N CYS A 19 7.44 2.58 -0.16
CA CYS A 19 6.03 2.77 -0.54
C CYS A 19 5.15 1.70 0.12
N VAL A 20 4.26 2.11 1.02
CA VAL A 20 3.18 1.28 1.54
C VAL A 20 1.94 1.44 0.66
N VAL A 21 1.67 0.47 -0.19
CA VAL A 21 0.42 0.46 -0.98
C VAL A 21 -0.57 -0.48 -0.31
N ILE A 22 -1.63 0.08 0.26
CA ILE A 22 -2.73 -0.67 0.90
C ILE A 22 -3.90 -0.78 -0.06
N GLY A 23 -4.44 -1.98 -0.19
CA GLY A 23 -5.65 -2.26 -0.92
C GLY A 23 -6.63 -3.12 -0.14
N PHE A 24 -7.86 -3.18 -0.64
CA PHE A 24 -8.92 -4.03 -0.10
C PHE A 24 -9.50 -4.88 -1.23
N ASP A 25 -9.57 -6.20 -1.02
CA ASP A 25 -10.07 -7.14 -2.02
C ASP A 25 -11.58 -7.47 -1.85
N GLY A 26 -12.22 -6.88 -0.84
CA GLY A 26 -13.60 -7.17 -0.46
C GLY A 26 -13.71 -7.96 0.85
N GLU A 27 -12.62 -8.59 1.29
CA GLU A 27 -12.59 -9.44 2.49
C GLU A 27 -11.48 -9.05 3.45
N GLN A 28 -10.28 -8.72 2.94
CA GLN A 28 -9.09 -8.43 3.72
C GLN A 28 -8.39 -7.15 3.20
N LEU A 29 -7.80 -6.41 4.14
CA LEU A 29 -6.79 -5.42 3.78
C LEU A 29 -5.52 -6.16 3.36
N LYS A 30 -4.94 -5.73 2.26
CA LYS A 30 -3.69 -6.25 1.72
C LYS A 30 -2.67 -5.14 1.54
N VAL A 31 -1.41 -5.50 1.64
CA VAL A 31 -0.27 -4.64 1.31
C VAL A 31 0.45 -5.23 0.10
N LEU A 32 0.90 -4.37 -0.81
CA LEU A 32 1.74 -4.80 -1.92
C LEU A 32 3.18 -4.96 -1.42
N LEU A 33 3.74 -6.15 -1.56
CA LEU A 33 5.10 -6.47 -1.19
C LEU A 33 5.85 -7.04 -2.39
N VAL A 34 7.16 -6.88 -2.41
CA VAL A 34 8.03 -7.43 -3.44
C VAL A 34 8.93 -8.50 -2.83
N LYS A 35 9.16 -9.58 -3.59
CA LYS A 35 10.08 -10.64 -3.18
C LYS A 35 11.51 -10.14 -3.28
N ARG A 36 12.28 -10.50 -2.27
CA ARG A 36 13.72 -10.41 -2.27
C ARG A 36 14.27 -11.82 -2.31
N ALA A 37 15.07 -12.11 -3.32
CA ALA A 37 15.83 -13.36 -3.40
C ALA A 37 17.32 -13.02 -3.32
N GLY A 38 18.04 -13.77 -2.50
CA GLY A 38 19.48 -13.64 -2.36
C GLY A 38 20.08 -14.90 -1.75
N GLU A 39 21.38 -15.06 -1.94
CA GLU A 39 22.18 -16.09 -1.28
C GLU A 39 23.28 -15.40 -0.49
N GLU A 40 23.50 -15.78 0.76
CA GLU A 40 24.55 -15.22 1.61
C GLU A 40 25.12 -16.33 2.48
N GLU A 41 26.45 -16.51 2.43
CA GLU A 41 27.16 -17.59 3.15
C GLU A 41 26.59 -19.01 2.90
N GLY A 42 25.95 -19.24 1.75
CA GLY A 42 25.30 -20.50 1.38
C GLY A 42 23.86 -20.64 1.85
N GLU A 43 23.31 -19.65 2.56
CA GLU A 43 21.89 -19.58 2.89
C GLU A 43 21.12 -18.76 1.83
N VAL A 44 20.17 -19.42 1.16
CA VAL A 44 19.25 -18.76 0.25
C VAL A 44 18.06 -18.23 1.06
N PHE A 45 17.79 -16.93 0.95
CA PHE A 45 16.61 -16.32 1.55
C PHE A 45 15.63 -15.84 0.47
N HIS A 46 14.34 -15.98 0.82
CA HIS A 46 13.19 -15.63 0.00
C HIS A 46 12.18 -14.85 0.85
N ASP A 47 12.63 -13.73 1.42
CA ASP A 47 11.77 -12.87 2.22
C ASP A 47 11.13 -11.77 1.36
N MET A 48 10.26 -10.99 2.00
CA MET A 48 9.47 -9.95 1.35
C MET A 48 9.87 -8.59 1.92
N LYS A 49 9.70 -7.56 1.12
CA LYS A 49 9.92 -6.17 1.55
C LYS A 49 8.89 -5.22 0.94
N LEU A 50 8.81 -4.01 1.47
CA LEU A 50 8.10 -2.92 0.81
C LEU A 50 8.84 -2.54 -0.50
N PRO A 51 8.10 -2.10 -1.55
CA PRO A 51 8.71 -1.43 -2.68
C PRO A 51 9.48 -0.20 -2.20
N GLY A 52 10.81 -0.30 -2.22
CA GLY A 52 11.68 0.70 -1.62
C GLY A 52 13.09 0.65 -2.18
N SER A 53 13.72 1.82 -2.32
CA SER A 53 15.09 1.97 -2.80
C SER A 53 15.69 3.29 -2.35
N LEU A 54 17.01 3.43 -2.53
CA LEU A 54 17.68 4.72 -2.42
C LEU A 54 17.16 5.70 -3.48
N ILE A 55 17.18 6.97 -3.12
CA ILE A 55 16.92 8.05 -4.08
C ILE A 55 18.16 8.31 -4.93
N TYR A 56 17.96 8.84 -6.13
CA TYR A 56 19.01 9.41 -6.96
C TYR A 56 19.33 10.85 -6.55
N MET A 57 20.51 11.33 -6.96
CA MET A 57 20.97 12.69 -6.67
C MET A 57 20.23 13.77 -7.47
N ASP A 58 19.56 13.40 -8.56
CA ASP A 58 18.91 14.27 -9.54
C ASP A 58 17.37 14.11 -9.57
N GLU A 59 16.77 13.58 -8.51
CA GLU A 59 15.31 13.45 -8.38
C GLU A 59 14.79 13.98 -7.05
N ASP A 60 13.56 14.47 -7.05
CA ASP A 60 12.83 14.82 -5.82
C ASP A 60 12.32 13.55 -5.10
N LEU A 61 11.98 13.67 -3.81
CA LEU A 61 11.48 12.53 -3.03
C LEU A 61 10.19 11.92 -3.61
N ASP A 62 9.28 12.76 -4.13
CA ASP A 62 8.02 12.32 -4.72
C ASP A 62 8.26 11.60 -6.07
N GLU A 63 9.23 12.07 -6.85
CA GLU A 63 9.68 11.44 -8.09
C GLU A 63 10.32 10.08 -7.80
N ALA A 64 11.20 10.03 -6.80
CA ALA A 64 11.83 8.80 -6.32
C ALA A 64 10.78 7.77 -5.89
N ALA A 65 9.79 8.17 -5.10
CA ALA A 65 8.73 7.28 -4.64
C ALA A 65 7.91 6.72 -5.81
N GLN A 66 7.57 7.56 -6.79
CA GLN A 66 6.85 7.14 -7.98
C GLN A 66 7.68 6.21 -8.88
N ARG A 67 8.97 6.50 -9.06
CA ARG A 67 9.92 5.66 -9.80
C ARG A 67 10.07 4.30 -9.14
N VAL A 68 10.42 4.27 -7.84
CA VAL A 68 10.65 3.03 -7.07
C VAL A 68 9.41 2.15 -7.07
N LEU A 69 8.21 2.72 -6.87
CA LEU A 69 6.99 1.94 -6.96
C LEU A 69 6.81 1.35 -8.37
N ASN A 70 7.07 2.14 -9.42
CA ASN A 70 6.91 1.66 -10.79
C ASN A 70 7.92 0.56 -11.15
N GLU A 71 9.20 0.77 -10.86
CA GLU A 71 10.27 -0.17 -11.19
C GLU A 71 10.13 -1.51 -10.46
N LEU A 72 9.60 -1.50 -9.22
CA LEU A 72 9.50 -2.70 -8.41
C LEU A 72 8.14 -3.40 -8.49
N THR A 73 7.14 -2.80 -9.13
CA THR A 73 5.78 -3.38 -9.16
C THR A 73 5.04 -3.20 -10.48
N GLY A 74 5.54 -2.37 -11.39
CA GLY A 74 4.86 -1.99 -12.63
C GLY A 74 3.71 -0.99 -12.45
N LEU A 75 3.33 -0.63 -11.21
CA LEU A 75 2.23 0.30 -10.94
C LEU A 75 2.56 1.72 -11.45
N LYS A 76 1.59 2.35 -12.10
CA LYS A 76 1.68 3.72 -12.64
C LYS A 76 0.52 4.56 -12.16
N ASN A 77 0.73 5.87 -12.05
CA ASN A 77 -0.30 6.86 -11.72
C ASN A 77 -1.02 6.55 -10.39
N VAL A 78 -0.25 6.12 -9.40
CA VAL A 78 -0.75 5.87 -8.04
C VAL A 78 -0.45 7.10 -7.20
N ASN A 79 -1.46 7.63 -6.51
CA ASN A 79 -1.25 8.80 -5.66
C ASN A 79 -0.51 8.39 -4.39
N LEU A 80 0.71 8.90 -4.23
CA LEU A 80 1.56 8.64 -3.08
C LEU A 80 1.59 9.86 -2.16
N MET A 81 1.38 9.61 -0.88
CA MET A 81 1.43 10.62 0.18
C MET A 81 2.55 10.29 1.15
N GLN A 82 3.50 11.20 1.31
CA GLN A 82 4.50 11.11 2.37
C GLN A 82 3.78 11.17 3.73
N PHE A 83 4.03 10.19 4.61
CA PHE A 83 3.36 10.15 5.90
C PHE A 83 4.31 10.15 7.10
N LYS A 84 5.56 9.67 6.94
CA LYS A 84 6.52 9.59 8.05
C LYS A 84 7.95 9.39 7.56
N ALA A 85 8.92 9.92 8.30
CA ALA A 85 10.33 9.57 8.17
C ALA A 85 10.75 8.57 9.26
N PHE A 86 11.54 7.57 8.88
CA PHE A 86 12.09 6.53 9.77
C PHE A 86 13.62 6.61 9.75
N GLY A 87 14.19 7.08 10.87
CA GLY A 87 15.64 7.33 11.00
C GLY A 87 16.30 6.61 12.17
N SER A 88 15.70 5.51 12.64
CA SER A 88 16.26 4.69 13.72
C SER A 88 17.65 4.19 13.34
N LYS A 89 18.64 4.31 14.23
CA LYS A 89 19.98 3.75 14.01
C LYS A 89 19.98 2.21 13.89
N ASN A 90 18.91 1.57 14.37
CA ASN A 90 18.80 0.11 14.41
C ASN A 90 18.16 -0.48 13.13
N ARG A 91 17.79 0.34 12.14
CA ARG A 91 17.11 -0.20 10.95
C ARG A 91 18.02 -0.97 10.00
N THR A 92 19.34 -0.81 10.14
CA THR A 92 20.38 -1.53 9.39
C THR A 92 21.19 -2.45 10.30
N THR A 93 20.57 -3.06 11.32
CA THR A 93 21.28 -3.97 12.24
C THR A 93 21.34 -5.42 11.78
N ASP A 94 20.42 -5.86 10.92
CA ASP A 94 20.49 -7.20 10.33
C ASP A 94 21.56 -7.18 9.21
N PRO A 95 22.66 -7.93 9.34
CA PRO A 95 23.72 -7.95 8.33
C PRO A 95 23.22 -8.39 6.96
N ARG A 96 22.23 -9.30 6.90
CA ARG A 96 21.68 -9.82 5.63
C ARG A 96 20.99 -8.71 4.84
N ASP A 97 20.29 -7.83 5.54
CA ASP A 97 19.63 -6.68 4.94
C ASP A 97 20.64 -5.68 4.37
N VAL A 98 21.71 -5.43 5.13
CA VAL A 98 22.80 -4.54 4.74
C VAL A 98 23.54 -5.11 3.52
N HIS A 99 24.01 -6.35 3.57
CA HIS A 99 24.74 -6.98 2.48
C HIS A 99 23.89 -7.13 1.21
N TRP A 100 22.58 -7.40 1.35
CA TRP A 100 21.69 -7.37 0.19
C TRP A 100 21.66 -5.99 -0.46
N LEU A 101 21.50 -4.93 0.33
CA LEU A 101 21.43 -3.56 -0.19
C LEU A 101 22.76 -3.12 -0.80
N GLU A 102 23.88 -3.45 -0.17
CA GLU A 102 25.23 -3.15 -0.70
C GLU A 102 25.47 -3.83 -2.04
N ARG A 103 25.03 -5.09 -2.19
CA ARG A 103 25.10 -5.82 -3.47
C ARG A 103 24.19 -5.20 -4.53
N ALA A 104 22.96 -4.87 -4.16
CA ALA A 104 21.97 -4.29 -5.07
C ALA A 104 22.42 -2.90 -5.58
N MET A 105 23.03 -2.10 -4.72
CA MET A 105 23.44 -0.72 -5.01
C MET A 105 24.92 -0.59 -5.41
N GLN A 106 25.70 -1.67 -5.33
CA GLN A 106 27.15 -1.68 -5.56
C GLN A 106 27.90 -0.60 -4.76
N SER A 107 27.44 -0.32 -3.54
CA SER A 107 27.97 0.73 -2.67
C SER A 107 27.86 0.30 -1.21
N LYS A 108 28.75 0.81 -0.35
CA LYS A 108 28.64 0.56 1.10
C LYS A 108 27.42 1.25 1.67
N VAL A 109 26.75 0.55 2.59
CA VAL A 109 25.59 1.06 3.29
C VAL A 109 26.07 1.83 4.52
N GLU A 110 25.72 3.11 4.55
CA GLU A 110 25.90 3.93 5.73
C GLU A 110 24.60 4.02 6.53
N ARG A 111 24.50 4.96 7.47
CA ARG A 111 23.23 5.25 8.11
C ARG A 111 22.24 5.75 7.06
N ILE A 112 21.10 5.05 6.92
CA ILE A 112 20.03 5.42 6.01
C ILE A 112 18.81 5.89 6.80
N VAL A 113 18.20 6.99 6.37
CA VAL A 113 16.84 7.42 6.75
C VAL A 113 15.90 7.08 5.59
N THR A 114 14.76 6.45 5.88
CA THR A 114 13.73 6.23 4.87
C THR A 114 12.56 7.18 5.03
N ILE A 115 12.11 7.74 3.91
CA ILE A 115 10.90 8.53 3.82
C ILE A 115 9.78 7.63 3.31
N ALA A 116 8.80 7.36 4.17
CA ALA A 116 7.74 6.42 3.84
C ALA A 116 6.56 7.14 3.17
N TYR A 117 6.12 6.55 2.06
CA TYR A 117 4.96 6.97 1.29
C TYR A 117 3.82 5.97 1.45
N LEU A 118 2.59 6.47 1.37
CA LEU A 118 1.38 5.69 1.50
C LEU A 118 0.50 5.91 0.27
N SER A 119 -0.11 4.83 -0.21
CA SER A 119 -1.23 4.90 -1.14
C SER A 119 -2.37 3.97 -0.71
N LEU A 120 -3.61 4.43 -0.91
CA LEU A 120 -4.82 3.62 -0.78
C LEU A 120 -5.35 3.32 -2.18
N VAL A 121 -5.51 2.05 -2.53
CA VAL A 121 -5.95 1.64 -3.86
C VAL A 121 -7.04 0.58 -3.81
N LYS A 122 -7.98 0.66 -4.75
CA LYS A 122 -8.93 -0.42 -5.01
C LYS A 122 -8.25 -1.50 -5.85
N ILE A 123 -8.06 -2.69 -5.27
CA ILE A 123 -7.49 -3.85 -5.97
C ILE A 123 -8.43 -4.24 -7.12
N ASP A 124 -7.94 -4.20 -8.35
CA ASP A 124 -8.67 -4.63 -9.54
C ASP A 124 -7.74 -5.29 -10.57
N ARG A 125 -8.34 -5.78 -11.66
CA ARG A 125 -7.60 -6.46 -12.74
C ARG A 125 -6.51 -5.60 -13.38
N THR A 126 -6.65 -4.28 -13.35
CA THR A 126 -5.67 -3.36 -13.94
C THR A 126 -4.44 -3.27 -13.05
N LEU A 127 -4.64 -3.10 -11.73
CA LEU A 127 -3.53 -3.07 -10.77
C LEU A 127 -2.81 -4.41 -10.63
N ASN A 128 -3.51 -5.52 -10.87
CA ASN A 128 -2.90 -6.85 -10.80
C ASN A 128 -2.13 -7.24 -12.07
N ARG A 129 -2.25 -6.46 -13.16
CA ARG A 129 -1.62 -6.81 -14.44
C ARG A 129 -0.11 -6.67 -14.35
N GLY A 130 0.60 -7.76 -14.61
CA GLY A 130 2.06 -7.76 -14.72
C GLY A 130 2.80 -7.84 -13.38
N LEU A 131 2.11 -7.89 -12.23
CA LEU A 131 2.77 -7.98 -10.92
C LEU A 131 3.75 -9.15 -10.81
N ASP A 132 3.42 -10.29 -11.43
CA ASP A 132 4.26 -11.49 -11.44
C ASP A 132 5.63 -11.25 -12.08
N GLU A 133 5.72 -10.37 -13.09
CA GLU A 133 6.97 -9.99 -13.77
C GLU A 133 7.94 -9.28 -12.80
N TYR A 134 7.39 -8.61 -11.79
CA TYR A 134 8.14 -7.89 -10.76
C TYR A 134 8.26 -8.67 -9.45
N MET A 135 7.76 -9.92 -9.42
CA MET A 135 7.63 -10.73 -8.20
C MET A 135 6.88 -9.98 -7.07
N ALA A 136 5.97 -9.09 -7.44
CA ALA A 136 5.17 -8.28 -6.54
C ALA A 136 3.86 -9.01 -6.20
N ASN A 137 3.47 -9.01 -4.93
CA ASN A 137 2.32 -9.78 -4.45
C ASN A 137 1.50 -8.99 -3.43
N TRP A 138 0.18 -9.08 -3.55
CA TRP A 138 -0.74 -8.61 -2.52
C TRP A 138 -0.79 -9.62 -1.37
N VAL A 139 -0.31 -9.20 -0.20
CA VAL A 139 -0.30 -10.03 1.02
C VAL A 139 -1.32 -9.48 2.01
N ALA A 140 -2.22 -10.32 2.52
CA ALA A 140 -3.18 -9.90 3.54
C ALA A 140 -2.44 -9.50 4.82
N LEU A 141 -2.89 -8.42 5.47
CA LEU A 141 -2.22 -7.89 6.67
C LEU A 141 -1.98 -8.96 7.76
N PRO A 142 -2.92 -9.88 8.04
CA PRO A 142 -2.69 -10.95 9.02
C PRO A 142 -1.66 -12.00 8.60
N ASP A 143 -1.40 -12.12 7.29
CA ASP A 143 -0.52 -13.14 6.73
C ASP A 143 0.93 -12.65 6.58
N ILE A 144 1.18 -11.35 6.78
CA ILE A 144 2.52 -10.76 6.75
C ILE A 144 3.43 -11.46 7.75
N LYS A 145 4.56 -11.98 7.26
CA LYS A 145 5.63 -12.58 8.07
C LYS A 145 6.71 -11.54 8.38
N ALA A 146 7.85 -11.97 8.91
CA ALA A 146 9.01 -11.10 9.04
C ALA A 146 9.41 -10.57 7.65
N LEU A 147 9.54 -9.25 7.55
CA LEU A 147 9.98 -8.54 6.35
C LEU A 147 11.42 -8.05 6.56
N ALA A 148 12.09 -7.74 5.45
CA ALA A 148 13.38 -7.07 5.48
C ALA A 148 13.31 -5.72 6.22
N PHE A 149 14.42 -5.34 6.86
CA PHE A 149 14.59 -4.09 7.61
C PHE A 149 13.50 -3.89 8.68
N ASP A 150 13.10 -2.65 8.90
CA ASP A 150 12.01 -2.26 9.80
C ASP A 150 10.65 -2.19 9.09
N HIS A 151 10.46 -2.87 7.95
CA HIS A 151 9.25 -2.72 7.13
C HIS A 151 7.95 -3.16 7.82
N ASN A 152 8.00 -4.15 8.72
CA ASN A 152 6.85 -4.49 9.56
C ASN A 152 6.40 -3.29 10.43
N LEU A 153 7.35 -2.49 10.94
CA LEU A 153 7.06 -1.27 11.68
C LEU A 153 6.47 -0.19 10.78
N ILE A 154 7.02 0.01 9.58
CA ILE A 154 6.51 0.98 8.60
C ILE A 154 5.04 0.68 8.25
N ILE A 155 4.70 -0.58 7.99
CA ILE A 155 3.31 -0.99 7.69
C ILE A 155 2.40 -0.75 8.91
N LYS A 156 2.85 -1.12 10.12
CA LYS A 156 2.08 -0.88 11.34
C LYS A 156 1.75 0.60 11.54
N GLU A 157 2.75 1.47 11.35
CA GLU A 157 2.59 2.92 11.44
C GLU A 157 1.70 3.47 10.32
N ALA A 158 1.77 2.90 9.11
CA ALA A 158 0.88 3.25 8.01
C ALA A 158 -0.59 2.95 8.35
N ILE A 159 -0.92 1.81 8.98
CA ILE A 159 -2.29 1.53 9.42
C ILE A 159 -2.77 2.54 10.47
N THR A 160 -1.90 2.92 11.41
CA THR A 160 -2.20 3.99 12.39
C THR A 160 -2.46 5.33 11.69
N TYR A 161 -1.61 5.69 10.73
CA TYR A 161 -1.76 6.92 9.95
C TYR A 161 -3.05 6.91 9.12
N ILE A 162 -3.40 5.79 8.48
CA ILE A 162 -4.64 5.66 7.71
C ILE A 162 -5.85 5.96 8.59
N ARG A 163 -5.90 5.43 9.82
CA ARG A 163 -7.00 5.69 10.76
C ARG A 163 -7.17 7.19 11.05
N GLN A 164 -6.07 7.88 11.32
CA GLN A 164 -6.09 9.33 11.54
C GLN A 164 -6.49 10.06 10.26
N TYR A 165 -5.91 9.67 9.12
CA TYR A 165 -6.15 10.31 7.84
C TYR A 165 -7.62 10.19 7.40
N ILE A 166 -8.28 9.05 7.58
CA ILE A 166 -9.70 8.87 7.24
C ILE A 166 -10.64 9.58 8.22
N GLU A 167 -10.23 9.88 9.45
CA GLU A 167 -11.01 10.73 10.36
C GLU A 167 -11.09 12.16 9.83
N PHE A 168 -9.98 12.70 9.32
CA PHE A 168 -9.94 14.04 8.70
C PHE A 168 -10.42 14.04 7.24
N ASN A 169 -10.27 12.93 6.52
CA ASN A 169 -10.64 12.78 5.11
C ASN A 169 -11.48 11.51 4.86
N PRO A 170 -12.74 11.46 5.35
CA PRO A 170 -13.59 10.27 5.23
C PRO A 170 -13.81 9.77 3.79
N SER A 171 -13.69 10.64 2.77
CA SER A 171 -13.81 10.23 1.37
C SER A 171 -12.73 9.24 0.93
N SER A 172 -11.53 9.31 1.50
CA SER A 172 -10.40 8.45 1.09
C SER A 172 -10.60 6.98 1.45
N LEU A 173 -11.51 6.69 2.39
CA LEU A 173 -11.93 5.31 2.65
C LEU A 173 -12.52 4.64 1.40
N PHE A 174 -13.22 5.40 0.55
CA PHE A 174 -13.88 4.87 -0.64
C PHE A 174 -12.91 4.59 -1.78
N ASP A 175 -11.66 5.09 -1.71
CA ASP A 175 -10.61 4.76 -2.67
C ASP A 175 -10.19 3.28 -2.59
N LEU A 176 -10.44 2.62 -1.45
CA LEU A 176 -10.24 1.18 -1.24
C LEU A 176 -11.40 0.32 -1.77
N LEU A 177 -12.56 0.92 -2.04
CA LEU A 177 -13.77 0.17 -2.41
C LEU A 177 -13.97 0.11 -3.93
N PRO A 178 -14.61 -0.96 -4.44
CA PRO A 178 -15.07 -0.99 -5.82
C PRO A 178 -16.09 0.10 -6.11
N ARG A 179 -16.27 0.45 -7.39
CA ARG A 179 -17.26 1.46 -7.84
C ARG A 179 -18.68 1.16 -7.33
N LYS A 180 -18.99 -0.13 -7.16
CA LYS A 180 -20.22 -0.65 -6.55
C LYS A 180 -19.80 -1.60 -5.44
N PHE A 181 -20.26 -1.38 -4.22
CA PHE A 181 -19.93 -2.20 -3.05
C PHE A 181 -21.19 -2.53 -2.25
N THR A 182 -21.14 -3.58 -1.43
CA THR A 182 -22.23 -3.92 -0.51
C THR A 182 -22.05 -3.25 0.85
N ALA A 183 -23.14 -3.11 1.61
CA ALA A 183 -23.05 -2.67 3.01
C ALA A 183 -22.11 -3.54 3.85
N SER A 184 -22.05 -4.86 3.55
CA SER A 184 -21.15 -5.79 4.23
C SER A 184 -19.69 -5.48 3.92
N GLN A 185 -19.32 -5.23 2.66
CA GLN A 185 -17.95 -4.89 2.27
C GLN A 185 -17.49 -3.59 2.93
N LEU A 186 -18.35 -2.56 2.95
CA LEU A 186 -18.05 -1.32 3.65
C LEU A 186 -17.87 -1.58 5.15
N ARG A 187 -18.72 -2.41 5.78
CA ARG A 187 -18.60 -2.78 7.20
C ARG A 187 -17.27 -3.47 7.48
N THR A 188 -16.96 -4.51 6.72
CA THR A 188 -15.72 -5.28 6.83
C THR A 188 -14.50 -4.37 6.72
N LEU A 189 -14.51 -3.42 5.78
CA LEU A 189 -13.42 -2.45 5.65
C LEU A 189 -13.26 -1.58 6.92
N TYR A 190 -14.36 -1.10 7.52
CA TYR A 190 -14.30 -0.40 8.82
C TYR A 190 -13.76 -1.33 9.92
N GLU A 191 -14.26 -2.56 10.01
CA GLU A 191 -13.85 -3.50 11.05
C GLU A 191 -12.34 -3.80 10.98
N LEU A 192 -11.81 -4.01 9.78
CA LEU A 192 -10.39 -4.25 9.52
C LEU A 192 -9.54 -3.03 9.84
N LEU A 193 -9.96 -1.83 9.40
CA LEU A 193 -9.21 -0.61 9.67
C LEU A 193 -9.16 -0.33 11.16
N TYR A 194 -10.29 -0.38 11.88
CA TYR A 194 -10.34 -0.05 13.30
C TYR A 194 -10.00 -1.22 14.24
N GLY A 195 -9.82 -2.44 13.71
CA GLY A 195 -9.50 -3.63 14.49
C GLY A 195 -10.60 -4.03 15.48
N LYS A 196 -11.88 -3.78 15.15
CA LYS A 196 -13.02 -4.09 16.03
C LYS A 196 -14.23 -4.54 15.23
N GLN A 197 -14.97 -5.49 15.78
CA GLN A 197 -16.25 -5.92 15.23
C GLN A 197 -17.30 -4.80 15.37
N ILE A 198 -18.14 -4.66 14.35
CA ILE A 198 -19.20 -3.65 14.31
C ILE A 198 -20.54 -4.36 14.16
N ASP A 199 -21.47 -4.01 15.06
CA ASP A 199 -22.83 -4.52 14.98
C ASP A 199 -23.50 -4.13 13.64
N VAL A 200 -24.09 -5.13 13.00
CA VAL A 200 -24.70 -5.00 11.67
C VAL A 200 -25.83 -3.98 11.67
N ARG A 201 -26.69 -3.96 12.71
CA ARG A 201 -27.85 -3.06 12.77
C ARG A 201 -27.40 -1.61 12.95
N ASN A 202 -26.45 -1.37 13.85
CA ASN A 202 -25.86 -0.06 14.07
C ASN A 202 -25.12 0.44 12.82
N PHE A 203 -24.45 -0.45 12.08
CA PHE A 203 -23.81 -0.06 10.83
C PHE A 203 -24.80 0.31 9.73
N HIS A 204 -25.93 -0.40 9.62
CA HIS A 204 -26.99 -0.01 8.70
C HIS A 204 -27.58 1.36 9.04
N LYS A 205 -27.77 1.68 10.33
CA LYS A 205 -28.15 3.02 10.77
C LYS A 205 -27.10 4.06 10.38
N LYS A 206 -25.81 3.75 10.55
CA LYS A 206 -24.68 4.62 10.15
C LYS A 206 -24.70 4.91 8.65
N ILE A 207 -24.85 3.88 7.80
CA ILE A 207 -24.94 4.05 6.34
C ILE A 207 -26.14 4.90 5.96
N ALA A 208 -27.30 4.71 6.59
CA ALA A 208 -28.51 5.49 6.29
C ALA A 208 -28.34 7.00 6.53
N LEU A 209 -27.41 7.39 7.42
CA LEU A 209 -27.06 8.80 7.68
C LEU A 209 -26.00 9.34 6.70
N MET A 210 -25.39 8.49 5.88
CA MET A 210 -24.40 8.91 4.87
C MET A 210 -25.10 9.17 3.55
N GLU A 211 -25.58 10.38 3.32
CA GLU A 211 -26.26 10.76 2.06
C GLU A 211 -25.42 10.49 0.80
N TYR A 212 -24.11 10.51 0.94
CA TYR A 212 -23.14 10.23 -0.12
C TYR A 212 -22.90 8.74 -0.38
N VAL A 213 -23.53 7.82 0.38
CA VAL A 213 -23.52 6.37 0.12
C VAL A 213 -24.89 5.99 -0.48
N VAL A 214 -24.98 6.10 -1.80
CA VAL A 214 -26.25 6.04 -2.52
C VAL A 214 -26.60 4.58 -2.85
N PRO A 215 -27.79 4.09 -2.46
CA PRO A 215 -28.24 2.75 -2.85
C PRO A 215 -28.51 2.67 -4.35
N LEU A 216 -28.17 1.53 -4.96
CA LEU A 216 -28.47 1.20 -6.35
C LEU A 216 -29.67 0.26 -6.42
N GLU A 217 -30.34 0.22 -7.57
CA GLU A 217 -31.39 -0.77 -7.84
C GLU A 217 -30.82 -2.19 -7.97
N GLU A 218 -29.57 -2.28 -8.42
CA GLU A 218 -28.81 -3.51 -8.59
C GLU A 218 -28.57 -4.24 -7.26
N LYS A 219 -28.68 -5.57 -7.33
CA LYS A 219 -28.32 -6.49 -6.24
C LYS A 219 -27.30 -7.49 -6.74
N GLN A 220 -26.59 -8.14 -5.80
CA GLN A 220 -25.72 -9.27 -6.12
C GLN A 220 -26.50 -10.36 -6.88
N GLN A 221 -25.85 -10.97 -7.86
CA GLN A 221 -26.39 -12.09 -8.63
C GLN A 221 -25.61 -13.36 -8.29
N GLY A 222 -26.24 -14.53 -8.42
CA GLY A 222 -25.58 -15.82 -8.27
C GLY A 222 -25.09 -16.16 -6.85
N VAL A 223 -25.69 -15.57 -5.81
CA VAL A 223 -25.31 -15.83 -4.41
C VAL A 223 -26.29 -16.80 -3.75
N ALA A 224 -25.77 -17.72 -2.92
CA ALA A 224 -26.58 -18.74 -2.21
C ALA A 224 -27.46 -18.17 -1.09
N HIS A 225 -27.22 -16.92 -0.69
CA HIS A 225 -27.94 -16.21 0.36
C HIS A 225 -28.76 -15.04 -0.20
N ARG A 226 -29.44 -14.30 0.68
CA ARG A 226 -30.19 -13.10 0.30
C ARG A 226 -29.27 -12.12 -0.44
N ALA A 227 -29.58 -11.87 -1.72
CA ALA A 227 -28.84 -10.94 -2.57
C ALA A 227 -28.75 -9.54 -1.93
N ALA A 228 -27.53 -9.12 -1.60
CA ALA A 228 -27.29 -7.80 -1.03
C ALA A 228 -27.47 -6.71 -2.10
N ARG A 229 -28.01 -5.57 -1.70
CA ARG A 229 -28.10 -4.37 -2.54
C ARG A 229 -26.71 -3.72 -2.67
N TYR A 230 -26.39 -3.25 -3.86
CA TYR A 230 -25.20 -2.44 -4.09
C TYR A 230 -25.40 -0.98 -3.73
N TYR A 231 -24.32 -0.34 -3.34
CA TYR A 231 -24.21 1.09 -3.07
C TYR A 231 -23.06 1.66 -3.91
N ARG A 232 -23.06 2.98 -4.11
CA ARG A 232 -21.92 3.72 -4.65
C ARG A 232 -21.61 4.92 -3.79
N PHE A 233 -20.35 5.33 -3.78
CA PHE A 233 -19.94 6.62 -3.24
C PHE A 233 -20.25 7.74 -4.24
N ASP A 234 -20.89 8.81 -3.79
CA ASP A 234 -21.14 10.02 -4.57
C ASP A 234 -20.30 11.19 -4.04
N LYS A 235 -19.18 11.46 -4.72
CA LYS A 235 -18.26 12.55 -4.37
C LYS A 235 -18.91 13.93 -4.46
N LYS A 236 -19.90 14.13 -5.34
CA LYS A 236 -20.60 15.43 -5.47
C LYS A 236 -21.49 15.68 -4.25
N ILE A 237 -22.27 14.67 -3.83
CA ILE A 237 -23.08 14.75 -2.60
C ILE A 237 -22.17 14.93 -1.38
N TYR A 238 -21.09 14.15 -1.27
CA TYR A 238 -20.12 14.27 -0.17
C TYR A 238 -19.58 15.68 -0.02
N ASN A 239 -19.12 16.29 -1.12
CA ASN A 239 -18.57 17.65 -1.10
C ASN A 239 -19.62 18.72 -0.78
N LYS A 240 -20.90 18.46 -1.02
CA LYS A 240 -22.00 19.37 -0.67
C LYS A 240 -22.33 19.31 0.81
N VAL A 241 -22.32 18.11 1.42
CA VAL A 241 -22.64 17.89 2.84
C VAL A 241 -21.48 18.32 3.76
N ARG A 242 -20.24 18.30 3.28
CA ARG A 242 -19.05 18.70 4.05
C ARG A 242 -18.81 20.22 4.08
N ARG A 243 -19.49 20.99 3.23
CA ARG A 243 -19.46 22.46 3.26
C ARG A 243 -20.38 22.97 4.36
#